data_AF-A0A2I1G077-F1
#
_entry.id   AF-A0A2I1G077-F1
#
_cell.length_a   1.000
_cell.length_b   1.000
_cell.length_c   1.000
_cell.angle_alpha   90.00
_cell.angle_beta   90.00
_cell.angle_gamma   90.00
#
_symmetry.space_group_name_H-M   'P 1'
#
loop_
_entity.id
_entity.type
_entity.pdbx_description
1 polymer ?
#
loop_
_entity_poly.entity_id
_entity_poly.type
_entity_poly.pdbx_seq_one_letter_code
_entity_poly.pdbx_strand_id
1 'polypeptide(L)'
;MEPPIYNGKIHPNEYVKKMRVYCNFRQITNEQEILKFAIMMIDSTINIPENINSFDTLINALKNHISFTVFKNSCKRKLQAIKYISEYEGDNTVNFVTDFRTLCRDAEITNIEEQKKYLINALPYHFFKNEFVKHEDANSTDELIRTFEEIVSDYSRIIRNGSIIALRHVSTGKYLSSCDKEYPHSNQQYQDHNQYHN
;
A
#
# COMPACT_ATOMS: atom_id res chain seq x y z
N MET A 1 17.52 -26.03 -1.32
CA MET A 1 16.92 -24.94 -2.12
C MET A 1 16.94 -25.38 -3.58
N GLU A 2 15.84 -25.22 -4.29
CA GLU A 2 15.78 -25.44 -5.73
C GLU A 2 16.38 -24.25 -6.48
N PRO A 3 16.98 -24.45 -7.67
CA PRO A 3 17.52 -23.34 -8.44
C PRO A 3 16.38 -22.44 -8.94
N PRO A 4 16.49 -21.11 -8.80
CA PRO A 4 15.45 -20.20 -9.25
C PRO A 4 15.36 -20.21 -10.78
N ILE A 5 14.14 -20.27 -11.31
CA ILE A 5 13.86 -20.23 -12.76
C ILE A 5 13.30 -18.85 -13.13
N TYR A 6 13.78 -18.27 -14.23
CA TYR A 6 13.17 -17.06 -14.80
C TYR A 6 12.15 -17.42 -15.87
N ASN A 7 10.87 -17.22 -15.57
CA ASN A 7 9.73 -17.48 -16.47
C ASN A 7 8.92 -16.22 -16.79
N GLY A 8 9.50 -15.03 -16.57
CA GLY A 8 8.85 -13.75 -16.78
C GLY A 8 7.82 -13.35 -15.72
N LYS A 9 7.62 -14.13 -14.65
CA LYS A 9 6.67 -13.81 -13.56
C LYS A 9 7.30 -13.10 -12.35
N ILE A 10 8.53 -12.65 -12.49
CA ILE A 10 9.30 -11.95 -11.46
C ILE A 10 10.13 -10.84 -12.10
N HIS A 11 10.37 -9.77 -11.36
CA HIS A 11 11.25 -8.70 -11.81
C HIS A 11 12.69 -9.23 -12.03
N PRO A 12 13.38 -8.92 -13.15
CA PRO A 12 14.73 -9.42 -13.45
C PRO A 12 15.76 -9.19 -12.32
N ASN A 13 15.75 -8.03 -11.67
CA ASN A 13 16.63 -7.76 -10.52
C ASN A 13 16.38 -8.74 -9.35
N GLU A 14 15.12 -9.07 -9.08
CA GLU A 14 14.77 -10.00 -8.00
C GLU A 14 15.14 -11.44 -8.37
N TYR A 15 15.03 -11.81 -9.65
CA TYR A 15 15.56 -13.08 -10.15
C TYR A 15 17.07 -13.19 -9.95
N VAL A 16 17.84 -12.20 -10.39
CA VAL A 16 19.31 -12.17 -10.22
C VAL A 16 19.68 -12.23 -8.74
N LYS A 17 18.98 -11.50 -7.87
CA LYS A 17 19.18 -11.56 -6.42
C LYS A 17 18.95 -12.97 -5.87
N LYS A 18 17.83 -13.62 -6.22
CA LYS A 18 17.55 -15.01 -5.82
C LYS A 18 18.61 -15.98 -6.36
N MET A 19 19.08 -15.77 -7.58
CA MET A 19 20.11 -16.61 -8.19
C MET A 19 21.45 -16.49 -7.48
N ARG A 20 21.90 -15.27 -7.16
CA ARG A 20 23.11 -15.05 -6.36
C ARG A 20 23.02 -15.71 -4.99
N VAL A 21 21.88 -15.59 -4.31
CA VAL A 21 21.65 -16.26 -3.02
C VAL A 21 21.75 -17.78 -3.17
N TYR A 22 21.10 -18.35 -4.16
CA TYR A 22 21.17 -19.79 -4.46
C TYR A 22 22.62 -20.24 -4.70
N CYS A 23 23.35 -19.56 -5.59
CA CYS A 23 24.73 -19.88 -5.91
C CYS A 23 25.65 -19.77 -4.69
N ASN A 24 25.49 -18.74 -3.86
CA ASN A 24 26.26 -18.60 -2.62
C ASN A 24 26.02 -19.77 -1.66
N PHE A 25 24.78 -20.25 -1.50
CA PHE A 25 24.49 -21.46 -0.72
C PHE A 25 25.12 -22.73 -1.31
N ARG A 26 25.34 -22.75 -2.62
CA ARG A 26 26.04 -23.83 -3.34
C ARG A 26 27.56 -23.63 -3.40
N GLN A 27 28.09 -22.59 -2.73
CA GLN A 27 29.51 -22.23 -2.76
C GLN A 27 30.03 -21.86 -4.16
N ILE A 28 29.14 -21.47 -5.06
CA ILE A 28 29.47 -20.91 -6.38
C ILE A 28 29.61 -19.40 -6.19
N THR A 29 30.85 -18.92 -6.12
CA THR A 29 31.17 -17.51 -5.82
C THR A 29 31.71 -16.75 -7.03
N ASN A 30 32.07 -17.44 -8.11
CA ASN A 30 32.56 -16.81 -9.33
C ASN A 30 31.40 -16.17 -10.11
N GLU A 31 31.39 -14.83 -10.24
CA GLU A 31 30.31 -14.10 -10.91
C GLU A 31 30.04 -14.55 -12.35
N GLN A 32 31.06 -14.97 -13.11
CA GLN A 32 30.88 -15.47 -14.49
C GLN A 32 30.22 -16.85 -14.52
N GLU A 33 30.51 -17.71 -13.54
CA GLU A 33 29.81 -19.00 -13.38
C GLU A 33 28.36 -18.78 -12.96
N ILE A 34 28.11 -17.86 -12.01
CA ILE A 34 26.75 -17.50 -11.59
C ILE A 34 25.96 -16.95 -12.78
N LEU A 35 26.57 -16.12 -13.64
CA LEU A 35 25.93 -15.58 -14.83
C LEU A 35 25.56 -16.69 -15.83
N LYS A 36 26.49 -17.61 -16.14
CA LYS A 36 26.21 -18.76 -17.01
C LYS A 36 25.06 -19.61 -16.45
N PHE A 37 25.08 -19.87 -15.15
CA PHE A 37 24.01 -20.60 -14.49
C PHE A 37 22.66 -19.84 -14.54
N ALA A 38 22.68 -18.53 -14.33
CA ALA A 38 21.49 -17.68 -14.48
C ALA A 38 20.90 -17.72 -15.89
N ILE A 39 21.75 -17.78 -16.91
CA ILE A 39 21.34 -17.92 -18.32
C ILE A 39 20.69 -19.30 -18.57
N MET A 40 21.31 -20.37 -18.07
CA MET A 40 20.79 -21.74 -18.21
C MET A 40 19.42 -21.95 -17.53
N MET A 41 19.11 -21.15 -16.50
CA MET A 41 17.89 -21.24 -15.71
C MET A 41 16.75 -20.34 -16.23
N ILE A 42 16.90 -19.76 -17.42
CA ILE A 42 15.82 -19.04 -18.10
C ILE A 42 14.91 -20.06 -18.80
N ASP A 43 13.61 -19.86 -18.66
CA ASP A 43 12.60 -20.66 -19.34
C ASP A 43 12.81 -20.62 -20.85
N SER A 44 12.77 -21.77 -21.51
CA SER A 44 13.07 -21.90 -22.94
C SER A 44 12.10 -21.16 -23.85
N THR A 45 10.96 -20.69 -23.34
CA THR A 45 10.02 -19.82 -24.09
C THR A 45 10.49 -18.37 -24.17
N ILE A 46 11.56 -18.00 -23.45
CA ILE A 46 12.11 -16.65 -23.38
C ILE A 46 13.44 -16.63 -24.12
N ASN A 47 13.42 -16.09 -25.34
CA ASN A 47 14.62 -15.96 -26.15
C ASN A 47 15.47 -14.79 -25.64
N ILE A 48 16.76 -15.05 -25.39
CA ILE A 48 17.74 -14.03 -25.03
C ILE A 48 18.89 -13.98 -26.06
N PRO A 49 19.55 -12.82 -26.23
CA PRO A 49 20.72 -12.72 -27.10
C PRO A 49 21.87 -13.65 -26.66
N GLU A 50 22.71 -14.06 -27.60
CA GLU A 50 23.84 -14.96 -27.31
C GLU A 50 25.02 -14.27 -26.60
N ASN A 51 25.13 -12.94 -26.70
CA ASN A 51 26.27 -12.15 -26.25
C ASN A 51 26.12 -11.53 -24.85
N ILE A 52 25.48 -12.25 -23.92
CA ILE A 52 25.35 -11.80 -22.53
C ILE A 52 26.65 -12.08 -21.76
N ASN A 53 27.30 -11.01 -21.29
CA ASN A 53 28.60 -11.08 -20.60
C ASN A 53 28.59 -10.48 -19.18
N SER A 54 27.44 -9.93 -18.76
CA SER A 54 27.26 -9.31 -17.44
C SER A 54 25.81 -9.45 -16.96
N PHE A 55 25.58 -9.27 -15.67
CA PHE A 55 24.22 -9.22 -15.13
C PHE A 55 23.43 -8.02 -15.66
N ASP A 56 24.08 -6.89 -15.93
CA ASP A 56 23.40 -5.73 -16.49
C ASP A 56 22.90 -6.01 -17.92
N THR A 57 23.71 -6.66 -18.74
CA THR A 57 23.29 -7.07 -20.09
C THR A 57 22.18 -8.12 -20.04
N LEU A 58 22.24 -9.07 -19.09
CA LEU A 58 21.18 -10.04 -18.84
C LEU A 58 19.87 -9.37 -18.43
N ILE A 59 19.92 -8.48 -17.42
CA ILE A 59 18.75 -7.76 -16.90
C ILE A 59 18.10 -6.96 -18.02
N ASN A 60 18.88 -6.24 -18.82
CA ASN A 60 18.37 -5.46 -19.94
C ASN A 60 17.73 -6.36 -21.01
N ALA A 61 18.34 -7.49 -21.34
CA ALA A 61 17.76 -8.47 -22.27
C ALA A 61 16.41 -9.01 -21.75
N LEU A 62 16.34 -9.39 -20.48
CA LEU A 62 15.10 -9.87 -19.85
C LEU A 62 14.02 -8.79 -19.79
N LYS A 63 14.39 -7.54 -19.49
CA LYS A 63 13.45 -6.41 -19.47
C LYS A 63 12.91 -6.06 -20.86
N ASN A 64 13.73 -6.23 -21.90
CA ASN A 64 13.32 -5.97 -23.29
C ASN A 64 12.41 -7.07 -23.86
N HIS A 65 12.35 -8.24 -23.21
CA HIS A 65 11.45 -9.31 -23.63
C HIS A 65 9.98 -9.00 -23.32
N ILE A 66 9.07 -9.45 -24.19
CA ILE A 66 7.63 -9.18 -24.07
C ILE A 66 7.04 -9.71 -22.76
N SER A 67 7.53 -10.83 -22.24
CA SER A 67 7.08 -11.41 -20.97
C SER A 67 7.25 -10.44 -19.80
N PHE A 68 8.37 -9.70 -19.74
CA PHE A 68 8.56 -8.69 -18.70
C PHE A 68 7.59 -7.52 -18.86
N THR A 69 7.35 -7.08 -20.10
CA THR A 69 6.36 -6.01 -20.37
C THR A 69 4.97 -6.42 -19.91
N VAL A 70 4.55 -7.67 -20.16
CA VAL A 70 3.27 -8.21 -19.69
C VAL A 70 3.21 -8.26 -18.16
N PHE A 71 4.25 -8.76 -17.51
CA PHE A 71 4.37 -8.80 -16.05
C PHE A 71 4.31 -7.40 -15.42
N LYS A 72 5.11 -6.46 -15.92
CA LYS A 72 5.15 -5.07 -15.47
C LYS A 72 3.78 -4.41 -15.58
N ASN A 73 3.11 -4.54 -16.73
CA ASN A 73 1.78 -4.00 -16.94
C ASN A 73 0.72 -4.69 -16.06
N SER A 74 0.89 -5.98 -15.76
CA SER A 74 0.01 -6.66 -14.79
C SER A 74 0.18 -6.09 -13.39
N CYS A 75 1.39 -5.72 -12.97
CA CYS A 75 1.62 -5.09 -11.67
C CYS A 75 0.95 -3.72 -11.60
N LYS A 76 1.01 -2.92 -12.68
CA LYS A 76 0.26 -1.66 -12.79
C LYS A 76 -1.25 -1.84 -12.65
N ARG A 77 -1.84 -2.83 -13.34
CA ARG A 77 -3.28 -3.12 -13.21
C ARG A 77 -3.65 -3.56 -11.79
N LYS A 78 -2.79 -4.34 -11.12
CA LYS A 78 -2.98 -4.70 -9.71
C LYS A 78 -2.94 -3.47 -8.79
N LEU A 79 -2.03 -2.51 -9.02
CA LEU A 79 -1.99 -1.25 -8.29
C LEU A 79 -3.26 -0.40 -8.48
N GLN A 80 -3.87 -0.44 -9.66
CA GLN A 80 -5.14 0.25 -9.91
C GLN A 80 -6.31 -0.39 -9.18
N ALA A 81 -6.21 -1.70 -8.89
CA ALA A 81 -7.29 -2.48 -8.30
C ALA A 81 -7.11 -2.73 -6.79
N ILE A 82 -5.91 -2.53 -6.24
CA ILE A 82 -5.64 -2.74 -4.81
C ILE A 82 -6.49 -1.79 -3.99
N LYS A 83 -7.03 -2.29 -2.89
CA LYS A 83 -7.80 -1.51 -1.92
C LYS A 83 -7.22 -1.74 -0.54
N TYR A 84 -7.09 -0.66 0.21
CA TYR A 84 -6.77 -0.77 1.62
C TYR A 84 -8.02 -1.21 2.38
N ILE A 85 -7.88 -2.28 3.18
CA ILE A 85 -8.88 -2.79 4.10
C ILE A 85 -8.25 -2.68 5.50
N SER A 86 -8.94 -2.00 6.42
CA SER A 86 -8.40 -1.80 7.77
C SER A 86 -8.47 -3.08 8.61
N GLU A 87 -7.72 -3.12 9.71
CA GLU A 87 -7.73 -4.24 10.66
C GLU A 87 -9.12 -4.53 11.21
N TYR A 88 -9.94 -3.49 11.36
CA TYR A 88 -11.34 -3.62 11.77
C TYR A 88 -12.20 -4.40 10.78
N GLU A 89 -11.86 -4.37 9.51
CA GLU A 89 -12.57 -5.06 8.43
C GLU A 89 -11.93 -6.43 8.10
N GLY A 90 -10.88 -6.82 8.83
CA GLY A 90 -10.32 -8.17 8.81
C GLY A 90 -9.07 -8.37 7.93
N ASP A 91 -8.39 -7.30 7.52
CA ASP A 91 -7.08 -7.38 6.85
C ASP A 91 -5.97 -6.75 7.70
N ASN A 92 -4.75 -6.63 7.18
CA ASN A 92 -3.59 -6.12 7.89
C ASN A 92 -2.91 -5.01 7.09
N THR A 93 -2.73 -3.84 7.70
CA THR A 93 -2.01 -2.70 7.08
C THR A 93 -0.64 -3.10 6.54
N VAL A 94 0.08 -4.01 7.22
CA VAL A 94 1.38 -4.52 6.77
C VAL A 94 1.27 -5.26 5.44
N ASN A 95 0.19 -6.03 5.20
CA ASN A 95 -0.02 -6.73 3.93
C ASN A 95 -0.22 -5.71 2.80
N PHE A 96 -1.09 -4.72 3.02
CA PHE A 96 -1.35 -3.65 2.06
C PHE A 96 -0.07 -2.89 1.69
N VAL A 97 0.71 -2.46 2.69
CA VAL A 97 1.97 -1.73 2.45
C VAL A 97 2.99 -2.60 1.71
N THR A 98 3.10 -3.89 2.07
CA THR A 98 4.02 -4.83 1.42
C THR A 98 3.65 -5.05 -0.04
N ASP A 99 2.36 -5.27 -0.32
CA ASP A 99 1.84 -5.46 -1.66
C ASP A 99 2.00 -4.20 -2.50
N PHE A 100 1.64 -3.03 -1.96
CA PHE A 100 1.81 -1.74 -2.63
C PHE A 100 3.28 -1.51 -3.03
N ARG A 101 4.22 -1.64 -2.10
CA ARG A 101 5.66 -1.44 -2.36
C ARG A 101 6.18 -2.44 -3.39
N THR A 102 5.79 -3.70 -3.27
CA THR A 102 6.18 -4.78 -4.19
C THR A 102 5.69 -4.48 -5.60
N LEU A 103 4.42 -4.10 -5.73
CA LEU A 103 3.83 -3.80 -7.03
C LEU A 103 4.45 -2.53 -7.64
N CYS A 104 4.75 -1.48 -6.86
CA CYS A 104 5.45 -0.29 -7.36
C CYS A 104 6.83 -0.63 -7.91
N ARG A 105 7.62 -1.45 -7.19
CA ARG A 105 8.93 -1.95 -7.64
C ARG A 105 8.79 -2.75 -8.93
N ASP A 106 7.89 -3.73 -8.95
CA ASP A 106 7.73 -4.66 -10.07
C ASP A 106 7.13 -3.98 -11.31
N ALA A 107 6.37 -2.91 -11.12
CA ALA A 107 5.85 -2.04 -12.16
C ALA A 107 6.87 -0.99 -12.67
N GLU A 108 8.05 -0.91 -12.05
CA GLU A 108 9.07 0.14 -12.27
C GLU A 108 8.52 1.58 -12.10
N ILE A 109 7.61 1.80 -11.15
CA ILE A 109 7.07 3.14 -10.86
C ILE A 109 8.00 3.84 -9.87
N THR A 110 8.88 4.70 -10.37
CA THR A 110 9.82 5.49 -9.56
C THR A 110 9.32 6.91 -9.27
N ASN A 111 8.35 7.40 -10.05
CA ASN A 111 7.78 8.73 -9.87
C ASN A 111 6.89 8.77 -8.62
N ILE A 112 7.24 9.63 -7.66
CA ILE A 112 6.56 9.70 -6.36
C ILE A 112 5.13 10.20 -6.49
N GLU A 113 4.86 11.15 -7.39
CA GLU A 113 3.51 11.63 -7.68
C GLU A 113 2.62 10.52 -8.29
N GLU A 114 3.18 9.66 -9.13
CA GLU A 114 2.47 8.49 -9.65
C GLU A 114 2.14 7.50 -8.53
N GLN A 115 3.09 7.21 -7.63
CA GLN A 115 2.85 6.36 -6.46
C GLN A 115 1.79 6.94 -5.54
N LYS A 116 1.84 8.26 -5.25
CA LYS A 116 0.86 8.98 -4.44
C LYS A 116 -0.55 8.81 -5.00
N LYS A 117 -0.72 8.91 -6.33
CA LYS A 117 -2.00 8.69 -7.01
C LYS A 117 -2.53 7.27 -6.81
N TYR A 118 -1.69 6.25 -6.97
CA TYR A 118 -2.13 4.86 -6.72
C TYR A 118 -2.52 4.65 -5.26
N LEU A 119 -1.74 5.19 -4.32
CA LEU A 119 -2.02 5.09 -2.89
C LEU A 119 -3.36 5.72 -2.55
N ILE A 120 -3.61 6.97 -2.97
CA ILE A 120 -4.89 7.67 -2.73
C ILE A 120 -6.08 6.92 -3.34
N ASN A 121 -5.91 6.34 -4.54
CA ASN A 121 -6.97 5.59 -5.20
C ASN A 121 -7.32 4.28 -4.49
N ALA A 122 -6.36 3.68 -3.79
CA ALA A 122 -6.57 2.48 -3.00
C ALA A 122 -7.34 2.73 -1.68
N LEU A 123 -7.46 3.98 -1.23
CA LEU A 123 -8.08 4.32 0.05
C LEU A 123 -9.62 4.34 -0.06
N PRO A 124 -10.35 3.62 0.83
CA PRO A 124 -11.79 3.38 0.69
C PRO A 124 -12.68 4.59 1.05
N TYR A 125 -12.20 5.51 1.89
CA TYR A 125 -13.03 6.59 2.45
C TYR A 125 -12.56 7.99 2.04
N HIS A 126 -13.51 8.93 1.90
CA HIS A 126 -13.20 10.34 1.66
C HIS A 126 -12.33 10.96 2.75
N PHE A 127 -12.48 10.49 4.01
CA PHE A 127 -11.61 10.90 5.11
C PHE A 127 -10.13 10.71 4.77
N PHE A 128 -9.75 9.49 4.39
CA PHE A 128 -8.38 9.16 4.00
C PHE A 128 -7.87 10.05 2.88
N LYS A 129 -8.68 10.24 1.83
CA LYS A 129 -8.30 11.06 0.67
C LYS A 129 -8.09 12.53 1.07
N ASN A 130 -8.98 13.06 1.90
CA ASN A 130 -8.91 14.45 2.35
C ASN A 130 -7.69 14.68 3.25
N GLU A 131 -7.39 13.75 4.18
CA GLU A 131 -6.19 13.86 5.02
C GLU A 131 -4.93 13.75 4.17
N PHE A 132 -4.86 12.79 3.23
CA PHE A 132 -3.69 12.63 2.36
C PHE A 132 -3.39 13.85 1.49
N VAL A 133 -4.42 14.59 1.07
CA VAL A 133 -4.28 15.82 0.28
C VAL A 133 -3.74 16.98 1.12
N LYS A 134 -3.97 16.99 2.44
CA LYS A 134 -3.43 18.03 3.34
C LYS A 134 -1.94 17.88 3.60
N HIS A 135 -1.39 16.69 3.42
CA HIS A 135 0.04 16.45 3.57
C HIS A 135 0.77 16.84 2.28
N GLU A 136 1.64 17.86 2.41
CA GLU A 136 2.53 18.34 1.35
C GLU A 136 3.51 17.27 0.85
N ASP A 137 4.10 17.57 -0.32
CA ASP A 137 4.94 16.74 -1.17
C ASP A 137 5.85 15.76 -0.42
N ALA A 138 5.55 14.47 -0.57
CA ALA A 138 6.47 13.42 -0.18
C ALA A 138 7.59 13.36 -1.22
N ASN A 139 8.84 13.35 -0.76
CA ASN A 139 10.02 13.24 -1.60
C ASN A 139 10.42 11.78 -1.84
N SER A 140 9.80 10.84 -1.12
CA SER A 140 10.08 9.41 -1.27
C SER A 140 8.86 8.54 -0.98
N THR A 141 8.94 7.27 -1.41
CA THR A 141 7.97 6.24 -1.07
C THR A 141 7.86 6.02 0.43
N ASP A 142 8.96 6.10 1.18
CA ASP A 142 8.95 5.88 2.62
C ASP A 142 8.21 6.99 3.36
N GLU A 143 8.31 8.22 2.87
CA GLU A 143 7.52 9.34 3.40
C GLU A 143 6.03 9.17 3.10
N LEU A 144 5.66 8.73 1.89
CA LEU A 144 4.26 8.41 1.56
C LEU A 144 3.68 7.34 2.49
N ILE A 145 4.44 6.27 2.76
CA ILE A 145 4.00 5.20 3.65
C ILE A 145 3.91 5.67 5.10
N ARG A 146 4.83 6.54 5.57
CA ARG A 146 4.76 7.13 6.90
C ARG A 146 3.50 7.98 7.07
N THR A 147 3.20 8.86 6.11
CA THR A 147 1.97 9.65 6.12
C THR A 147 0.73 8.76 6.11
N PHE A 148 0.74 7.69 5.31
CA PHE A 148 -0.35 6.72 5.31
C PHE A 148 -0.55 6.07 6.68
N GLU A 149 0.51 5.62 7.32
CA GLU A 149 0.45 5.00 8.65
C GLU A 149 -0.07 5.97 9.72
N GLU A 150 0.37 7.24 9.68
CA GLU A 150 -0.15 8.28 10.58
C GLU A 150 -1.67 8.45 10.43
N ILE A 151 -2.16 8.54 9.19
CA ILE A 151 -3.60 8.68 8.91
C ILE A 151 -4.37 7.42 9.33
N VAL A 152 -3.84 6.22 9.09
CA VAL A 152 -4.45 4.96 9.51
C VAL A 152 -4.53 4.87 11.05
N SER A 153 -3.46 5.24 11.74
CA SER A 153 -3.41 5.32 13.20
C SER A 153 -4.47 6.30 13.73
N ASP A 154 -4.61 7.47 13.14
CA ASP A 154 -5.65 8.43 13.54
C ASP A 154 -7.05 7.92 13.24
N TYR A 155 -7.25 7.31 12.07
CA TYR A 155 -8.52 6.68 11.70
C TYR A 155 -8.93 5.57 12.67
N SER A 156 -7.97 4.87 13.27
CA SER A 156 -8.23 3.84 14.28
C SER A 156 -8.86 4.40 15.57
N ARG A 157 -8.75 5.70 15.82
CA ARG A 157 -9.25 6.39 17.03
C ARG A 157 -10.62 7.05 16.81
N ILE A 158 -11.12 7.09 15.59
CA ILE A 158 -12.38 7.75 15.23
C ILE A 158 -13.56 6.84 15.61
N ILE A 159 -14.58 7.41 16.26
CA ILE A 159 -15.87 6.74 16.52
C ILE A 159 -16.62 6.64 15.19
N ARG A 160 -17.04 5.41 14.84
CA ARG A 160 -17.70 5.12 13.56
C ARG A 160 -19.16 4.71 13.79
N ASN A 161 -19.92 4.66 12.71
CA ASN A 161 -21.24 4.07 12.74
C ASN A 161 -21.13 2.60 13.18
N GLY A 162 -21.94 2.19 14.15
CA GLY A 162 -21.87 0.86 14.77
C GLY A 162 -20.84 0.72 15.91
N SER A 163 -20.00 1.73 16.17
CA SER A 163 -19.16 1.75 17.37
C SER A 163 -20.02 1.78 18.63
N ILE A 164 -19.73 0.89 19.58
CA ILE A 164 -20.34 0.92 20.92
C ILE A 164 -19.50 1.85 21.78
N ILE A 165 -20.07 2.99 22.17
CA ILE A 165 -19.40 3.98 23.00
C ILE A 165 -20.04 4.04 24.38
N ALA A 166 -19.20 4.23 25.40
CA ALA A 166 -19.63 4.55 26.75
C ALA A 166 -19.17 5.97 27.09
N LEU A 167 -20.10 6.86 27.42
CA LEU A 167 -19.79 8.23 27.79
C LEU A 167 -19.67 8.32 29.31
N ARG A 168 -18.53 8.81 29.82
CA ARG A 168 -18.29 8.98 31.26
C ARG A 168 -18.28 10.46 31.63
N HIS A 169 -19.04 10.84 32.64
CA HIS A 169 -18.99 12.18 33.21
C HIS A 169 -17.69 12.35 33.99
N VAL A 170 -16.86 13.33 33.61
CA VAL A 170 -15.48 13.48 34.10
C VAL A 170 -15.44 13.72 35.61
N SER A 171 -16.26 14.62 36.15
CA SER A 171 -16.19 15.03 37.55
C SER A 171 -16.79 14.01 38.52
N THR A 172 -17.79 13.21 38.11
CA THR A 172 -18.44 12.23 38.98
C THR A 172 -17.97 10.79 38.75
N GLY A 173 -17.26 10.53 37.64
CA GLY A 173 -16.84 9.19 37.24
C GLY A 173 -17.98 8.27 36.79
N LYS A 174 -19.24 8.74 36.80
CA LYS A 174 -20.42 7.95 36.41
C LYS A 174 -20.55 7.86 34.89
N TYR A 175 -20.97 6.71 34.39
CA TYR A 175 -21.32 6.54 32.98
C TYR A 175 -22.73 7.06 32.70
N LEU A 176 -22.93 7.68 31.54
CA LEU A 176 -24.25 7.97 31.02
C LEU A 176 -24.95 6.65 30.72
N SER A 177 -26.19 6.54 31.18
CA SER A 177 -27.13 5.48 30.82
C SER A 177 -28.33 6.14 30.15
N SER A 178 -28.93 5.50 29.17
CA SER A 178 -30.24 5.94 28.69
C SER A 178 -31.28 5.65 29.77
N CYS A 179 -32.27 6.52 29.88
CA CYS A 179 -33.48 6.24 30.63
C CYS A 179 -34.67 6.59 29.74
N ASP A 180 -35.71 5.76 29.76
CA ASP A 180 -36.94 5.99 29.00
C ASP A 180 -37.81 7.02 29.75
N LYS A 181 -37.30 8.24 29.85
CA LYS A 181 -38.02 9.37 30.44
C LYS A 181 -38.31 10.39 29.34
N GLU A 182 -39.57 10.51 28.98
CA GLU A 182 -40.06 11.63 28.19
C GLU A 182 -39.95 12.90 29.03
N TYR A 183 -39.09 13.83 28.62
CA TYR A 183 -39.06 15.15 29.23
C TYR A 183 -40.29 15.93 28.74
N PRO A 184 -41.06 16.55 29.64
CA PRO A 184 -42.22 17.33 29.23
C PRO A 184 -41.76 18.43 28.27
N HIS A 185 -42.41 18.51 27.11
CA HIS A 185 -42.19 19.61 26.18
C HIS A 185 -42.44 20.92 26.92
N SER A 186 -41.37 21.67 27.21
CA SER A 186 -41.51 23.02 27.68
C SER A 186 -42.11 23.84 26.55
N ASN A 187 -43.42 24.09 26.61
CA ASN A 187 -44.09 25.17 25.89
C ASN A 187 -43.59 26.52 26.44
N GLN A 188 -42.29 26.80 26.32
CA GLN A 188 -41.81 28.17 26.38
C GLN A 188 -41.95 28.71 24.96
N GLN A 189 -43.15 29.22 24.69
CA GLN A 189 -43.33 30.23 23.66
C GLN A 189 -42.23 31.27 23.88
N TYR A 190 -41.36 31.44 22.90
CA TYR A 190 -40.56 32.64 22.78
C TYR A 190 -41.55 33.80 22.63
N GLN A 191 -41.91 34.43 23.75
CA GLN A 191 -42.61 35.71 23.72
C GLN A 191 -41.56 36.74 23.29
N ASP A 192 -41.66 37.13 22.02
CA ASP A 192 -41.11 38.37 21.49
C ASP A 192 -41.48 39.53 22.42
N HIS A 193 -40.53 39.97 23.24
CA HIS A 193 -40.59 41.30 23.84
C HIS A 193 -39.92 42.30 22.90
N ASN A 194 -40.58 42.53 21.77
CA ASN A 194 -40.50 43.79 21.06
C ASN A 194 -41.80 44.54 21.36
N GLN A 195 -41.71 45.62 22.16
CA GLN A 195 -42.22 46.97 21.85
C GLN A 195 -42.75 47.81 23.02
N TYR A 196 -42.00 48.91 23.24
CA TYR A 196 -42.38 50.30 23.53
C TYR A 196 -42.97 50.75 24.88
N HIS A 197 -42.27 51.71 25.51
CA HIS A 197 -42.67 53.12 25.79
C HIS A 197 -41.67 53.66 26.84
N ASN A 198 -41.11 54.87 26.81
CA ASN A 198 -41.31 56.11 26.07
C ASN A 198 -39.97 56.87 26.05
#